data_AF-A0A2Z5J9Z3-F1
#
_entry.id   AF-A0A2Z5J9Z3-F1
#
_cell.length_a   1.000
_cell.length_b   1.000
_cell.length_c   1.000
_cell.angle_alpha   90.00
_cell.angle_beta   90.00
_cell.angle_gamma   90.00
#
_symmetry.space_group_name_H-M   'P 1'
#
loop_
_entity.id
_entity.type
_entity.pdbx_description
1 polymer ?
#
loop_
_entity_poly.entity_id
_entity_poly.type
_entity_poly.pdbx_seq_one_letter_code
_entity_poly.pdbx_strand_id
1 'polypeptide(L)'
;MKLPHTSHTDQPWRSHALTRDFETEDVWSFRTPGAGPGDFPVMLAAMRAGDGFAKQNPAVRFLFAVRWKLGALLGWDKPRAGLGTRVQSLRDRLPRDLRETADGPDSGGSPFTPVYELDNESVRELANKTVHTLMHLGWVLSSDGDHELRMAVLVKPNGRLGRLYMALIAPFRYLIVYPALTRQWERAWRDRALLLPKGTSPQP
;
A
#
# COMPACT_ATOMS: atom_id res chain seq x y z
N MET A 1 -0.50 -12.24 -7.95
CA MET A 1 -1.51 -12.32 -9.04
C MET A 1 -2.69 -11.39 -8.76
N LYS A 2 -3.44 -10.97 -9.79
CA LYS A 2 -4.68 -10.19 -9.60
C LYS A 2 -5.79 -11.11 -9.05
N LEU A 3 -6.56 -10.59 -8.11
CA LEU A 3 -7.70 -11.26 -7.47
C LEU A 3 -9.01 -10.50 -7.74
N PRO A 4 -10.18 -11.14 -7.63
CA PRO A 4 -11.45 -10.44 -7.62
C PRO A 4 -11.58 -9.54 -6.38
N HIS A 5 -12.41 -8.48 -6.47
CA HIS A 5 -12.66 -7.57 -5.35
C HIS A 5 -13.23 -8.28 -4.11
N THR A 6 -13.99 -9.36 -4.33
CA THR A 6 -14.56 -10.19 -3.26
C THR A 6 -13.49 -10.80 -2.35
N SER A 7 -12.28 -11.07 -2.87
CA SER A 7 -11.15 -11.54 -2.05
C SER A 7 -10.71 -10.56 -0.96
N HIS A 8 -11.10 -9.28 -1.06
CA HIS A 8 -10.92 -8.28 -0.02
C HIS A 8 -12.20 -8.04 0.79
N THR A 9 -13.37 -7.93 0.15
CA THR A 9 -14.62 -7.60 0.86
C THR A 9 -15.15 -8.74 1.73
N ASP A 10 -14.85 -9.99 1.39
CA ASP A 10 -15.32 -11.16 2.14
C ASP A 10 -14.50 -11.42 3.42
N GLN A 11 -13.38 -10.72 3.57
CA GLN A 11 -12.53 -10.81 4.75
C GLN A 11 -12.97 -9.81 5.83
N PRO A 12 -12.86 -10.17 7.12
CA PRO A 12 -13.36 -9.36 8.24
C PRO A 12 -12.40 -8.23 8.63
N TRP A 13 -11.95 -7.42 7.68
CA TRP A 13 -10.97 -6.35 7.94
C TRP A 13 -11.55 -5.22 8.79
N ARG A 14 -10.75 -4.70 9.72
CA ARG A 14 -11.05 -3.49 10.49
C ARG A 14 -11.16 -2.28 9.58
N SER A 15 -10.41 -2.26 8.47
CA SER A 15 -10.45 -1.19 7.46
C SER A 15 -11.85 -0.91 6.95
N HIS A 16 -12.71 -1.92 6.81
CA HIS A 16 -14.06 -1.77 6.24
C HIS A 16 -14.94 -0.79 7.01
N ALA A 17 -14.74 -0.66 8.33
CA ALA A 17 -15.45 0.32 9.13
C ALA A 17 -14.98 1.77 8.86
N LEU A 18 -13.74 1.94 8.39
CA LEU A 18 -13.06 3.22 8.21
C LEU A 18 -13.10 3.72 6.77
N THR A 19 -13.25 2.82 5.79
CA THR A 19 -13.05 3.13 4.37
C THR A 19 -14.34 3.04 3.54
N ARG A 20 -15.51 3.21 4.17
CA ARG A 20 -16.82 3.10 3.50
C ARG A 20 -17.02 4.09 2.33
N ASP A 21 -16.28 5.18 2.33
CA ASP A 21 -16.29 6.21 1.29
C ASP A 21 -15.23 6.00 0.19
N PHE A 22 -14.57 4.84 0.17
CA PHE A 22 -13.62 4.42 -0.85
C PHE A 22 -14.16 3.24 -1.66
N GLU A 23 -13.81 3.21 -2.93
CA GLU A 23 -14.10 2.10 -3.84
C GLU A 23 -12.88 1.17 -3.91
N THR A 24 -13.09 -0.15 -3.94
CA THR A 24 -11.98 -1.10 -4.20
C THR A 24 -11.61 -1.02 -5.67
N GLU A 25 -10.40 -0.54 -5.98
CA GLU A 25 -9.89 -0.45 -7.34
C GLU A 25 -9.29 -1.79 -7.77
N ASP A 26 -8.41 -2.36 -6.93
CA ASP A 26 -7.62 -3.53 -7.27
C ASP A 26 -7.34 -4.41 -6.05
N VAL A 27 -7.27 -5.73 -6.28
CA VAL A 27 -6.82 -6.71 -5.28
C VAL A 27 -5.74 -7.59 -5.89
N TRP A 28 -4.63 -7.78 -5.17
CA TRP A 28 -3.47 -8.56 -5.61
C TRP A 28 -2.96 -9.45 -4.48
N SER A 29 -2.61 -10.70 -4.81
CA SER A 29 -1.89 -11.62 -3.91
C SER A 29 -0.40 -11.66 -4.24
N PHE A 30 0.43 -11.82 -3.22
CA PHE A 30 1.88 -12.01 -3.31
C PHE A 30 2.25 -13.25 -2.52
N ARG A 31 2.99 -14.15 -3.16
CA ARG A 31 3.33 -15.43 -2.55
C ARG A 31 4.36 -15.24 -1.45
N THR A 32 4.09 -15.86 -0.31
CA THR A 32 5.02 -15.93 0.82
C THR A 32 5.21 -17.38 1.26
N PRO A 33 6.02 -18.18 0.52
CA PRO A 33 6.18 -19.60 0.82
C PRO A 33 6.71 -19.85 2.23
N GLY A 34 6.11 -20.84 2.91
CA GLY A 34 6.41 -21.22 4.29
C GLY A 34 6.02 -20.19 5.35
N ALA A 35 5.11 -19.26 5.01
CA ALA A 35 4.62 -18.24 5.94
C ALA A 35 3.54 -18.80 6.88
N GLY A 36 3.71 -18.53 8.17
CA GLY A 36 2.73 -18.81 9.21
C GLY A 36 1.82 -17.62 9.57
N PRO A 37 0.85 -17.83 10.47
CA PRO A 37 -0.10 -16.80 10.88
C PRO A 37 0.54 -15.59 11.60
N GLY A 38 1.69 -15.76 12.24
CA GLY A 38 2.41 -14.70 12.95
C GLY A 38 3.46 -13.95 12.12
N ASP A 39 3.59 -14.26 10.82
CA ASP A 39 4.68 -13.75 9.99
C ASP A 39 4.36 -12.44 9.27
N PHE A 40 3.17 -11.85 9.48
CA PHE A 40 2.83 -10.58 8.85
C PHE A 40 3.78 -9.44 9.25
N PRO A 41 4.13 -9.23 10.54
CA PRO A 41 5.14 -8.23 10.91
C PRO A 41 6.51 -8.50 10.27
N VAL A 42 6.89 -9.77 10.09
CA VAL A 42 8.12 -10.18 9.40
C VAL A 42 8.07 -9.78 7.93
N MET A 43 6.93 -10.00 7.26
CA MET A 43 6.72 -9.56 5.88
C MET A 43 6.84 -8.04 5.75
N LEU A 44 6.18 -7.27 6.63
CA LEU A 44 6.25 -5.82 6.62
C LEU A 44 7.68 -5.31 6.87
N ALA A 45 8.40 -5.91 7.83
CA ALA A 45 9.80 -5.61 8.08
C ALA A 45 10.69 -5.93 6.87
N ALA A 46 10.49 -7.08 6.22
CA ALA A 46 11.23 -7.46 5.02
C ALA A 46 10.95 -6.50 3.85
N MET A 47 9.70 -6.07 3.67
CA MET A 47 9.33 -5.06 2.67
C MET A 47 10.01 -3.71 2.94
N ARG A 48 10.11 -3.29 4.21
CA ARG A 48 10.82 -2.05 4.61
C ARG A 48 12.33 -2.14 4.38
N ALA A 49 12.94 -3.28 4.72
CA ALA A 49 14.37 -3.53 4.60
C ALA A 49 14.81 -3.75 3.14
N GLY A 50 14.00 -4.43 2.33
CA GLY A 50 14.23 -4.70 0.90
C GLY A 50 13.93 -3.50 -0.02
N ASP A 51 14.32 -2.29 0.41
CA ASP A 51 14.19 -1.01 -0.30
C ASP A 51 12.78 -0.36 -0.38
N GLY A 52 11.81 -0.80 0.43
CA GLY A 52 10.52 -0.12 0.59
C GLY A 52 9.69 0.05 -0.70
N PHE A 53 8.53 0.72 -0.60
CA PHE A 53 7.65 0.95 -1.77
C PHE A 53 8.28 1.84 -2.85
N ALA A 54 9.22 2.72 -2.48
CA ALA A 54 9.61 3.85 -3.31
C ALA A 54 11.11 4.13 -3.41
N LYS A 55 11.95 3.60 -2.49
CA LYS A 55 13.37 3.93 -2.51
C LYS A 55 14.05 3.38 -3.75
N GLN A 56 13.62 2.25 -4.31
CA GLN A 56 14.26 1.68 -5.51
C GLN A 56 13.35 1.09 -6.60
N ASN A 57 12.02 1.25 -6.57
CA ASN A 57 11.19 0.71 -7.65
C ASN A 57 11.08 1.69 -8.85
N PRO A 58 11.83 1.50 -9.96
CA PRO A 58 11.78 2.38 -11.11
C PRO A 58 10.38 2.41 -11.76
N ALA A 59 9.56 1.36 -11.59
CA ALA A 59 8.19 1.35 -12.09
C ALA A 59 7.28 2.33 -11.33
N VAL A 60 7.44 2.41 -10.01
CA VAL A 60 6.70 3.38 -9.18
C VAL A 60 7.16 4.79 -9.52
N ARG A 61 8.48 5.03 -9.62
CA ARG A 61 9.04 6.32 -10.07
C ARG A 61 8.57 6.70 -11.47
N PHE A 62 8.50 5.74 -12.39
CA PHE A 62 7.96 5.93 -13.74
C PHE A 62 6.47 6.32 -13.69
N LEU A 63 5.65 5.65 -12.87
CA LEU A 63 4.25 6.02 -12.71
C LEU A 63 4.10 7.45 -12.16
N PHE A 64 4.94 7.84 -11.20
CA PHE A 64 5.01 9.22 -10.74
C PHE A 64 5.44 10.17 -11.87
N ALA A 65 6.46 9.83 -12.66
CA ALA A 65 6.89 10.65 -13.80
C ALA A 65 5.79 10.79 -14.87
N VAL A 66 5.06 9.71 -15.18
CA VAL A 66 3.87 9.74 -16.05
C VAL A 66 2.80 10.63 -15.44
N ARG A 67 2.54 10.54 -14.13
CA ARG A 67 1.61 11.44 -13.43
C ARG A 67 2.05 12.90 -13.55
N TRP A 68 3.33 13.21 -13.33
CA TRP A 68 3.87 14.57 -13.50
C TRP A 68 3.68 15.05 -14.94
N LYS A 69 3.99 14.22 -15.94
CA LYS A 69 3.81 14.58 -17.35
C LYS A 69 2.34 14.80 -17.73
N LEU A 70 1.43 13.95 -17.24
CA LEU A 70 -0.01 14.14 -17.40
C LEU A 70 -0.49 15.40 -16.67
N GLY A 71 0.04 15.66 -15.48
CA GLY A 71 -0.27 16.86 -14.70
C GLY A 71 0.22 18.15 -15.36
N ALA A 72 1.38 18.12 -16.00
CA ALA A 72 1.91 19.23 -16.79
C ALA A 72 1.08 19.46 -18.07
N LEU A 73 0.77 18.39 -18.82
CA LEU A 73 0.00 18.47 -20.06
C LEU A 73 -1.43 18.98 -19.83
N LEU A 74 -2.04 18.63 -18.70
CA LEU A 74 -3.44 18.89 -18.40
C LEU A 74 -3.63 20.04 -17.37
N GLY A 75 -2.55 20.72 -16.97
CA GLY A 75 -2.59 21.88 -16.07
C GLY A 75 -2.92 21.57 -14.61
N TRP A 76 -2.66 20.35 -14.15
CA TRP A 76 -3.01 19.88 -12.81
C TRP A 76 -2.00 20.25 -11.72
N ASP A 77 -0.77 20.62 -12.10
CA ASP A 77 0.43 20.78 -11.25
C ASP A 77 0.56 22.13 -10.50
N LYS A 78 -0.56 22.75 -10.08
CA LYS A 78 -0.52 23.93 -9.19
C LYS A 78 -0.34 23.50 -7.72
N PRO A 79 0.61 24.09 -6.97
CA PRO A 79 0.93 23.65 -5.61
C PRO A 79 -0.14 24.12 -4.61
N ARG A 80 -1.05 23.23 -4.19
CA ARG A 80 -1.88 23.38 -2.95
C ARG A 80 -2.81 22.20 -2.59
N ALA A 81 -2.64 21.00 -3.12
CA ALA A 81 -3.64 19.91 -3.02
C ALA A 81 -3.11 18.58 -2.44
N GLY A 82 -2.25 18.63 -1.42
CA GLY A 82 -1.73 17.45 -0.71
C GLY A 82 -2.54 17.10 0.54
N LEU A 83 -2.17 15.99 1.19
CA LEU A 83 -2.63 15.61 2.53
C LEU A 83 -2.43 16.80 3.51
N GLY A 84 -3.44 17.11 4.32
CA GLY A 84 -3.39 18.20 5.30
C GLY A 84 -3.75 19.60 4.77
N THR A 85 -3.97 19.80 3.46
CA THR A 85 -4.52 21.08 2.94
C THR A 85 -5.95 20.95 2.40
N ARG A 86 -6.24 19.94 1.58
CA ARG A 86 -7.58 19.73 0.99
C ARG A 86 -8.23 18.40 1.38
N VAL A 87 -7.42 17.35 1.51
CA VAL A 87 -7.91 16.02 1.83
C VAL A 87 -7.59 15.75 3.29
N GLN A 88 -8.66 15.58 4.08
CA GLN A 88 -8.54 15.16 5.48
C GLN A 88 -7.95 13.74 5.50
N SER A 89 -6.90 13.56 6.29
CA SER A 89 -6.24 12.27 6.44
C SER A 89 -7.22 11.26 7.03
N LEU A 90 -7.15 9.99 6.60
CA LEU A 90 -7.91 8.93 7.24
C LEU A 90 -7.49 8.79 8.73
N ARG A 91 -6.23 9.10 9.04
CA ARG A 91 -5.67 9.08 10.40
C ARG A 91 -6.46 9.97 11.36
N ASP A 92 -7.01 11.09 10.89
CA ASP A 92 -7.76 12.05 11.72
C ASP A 92 -9.08 11.47 12.24
N ARG A 93 -9.64 10.48 11.55
CA ARG A 93 -10.90 9.83 11.89
C ARG A 93 -10.71 8.49 12.61
N LEU A 94 -9.46 8.07 12.83
CA LEU A 94 -9.17 6.80 13.49
C LEU A 94 -9.59 6.82 14.96
N PRO A 95 -10.19 5.73 15.45
CA PRO A 95 -10.20 5.39 16.88
C PRO A 95 -8.79 5.44 17.48
N ARG A 96 -8.69 5.80 18.76
CA ARG A 96 -7.40 6.04 19.44
C ARG A 96 -6.50 4.80 19.47
N ASP A 97 -7.11 3.63 19.68
CA ASP A 97 -6.48 2.31 19.67
C ASP A 97 -5.71 2.06 18.38
N LEU A 98 -6.26 2.39 17.21
CA LEU A 98 -5.57 2.20 15.93
C LEU A 98 -4.51 3.27 15.66
N ARG A 99 -4.75 4.50 16.14
CA ARG A 99 -3.88 5.64 15.88
C ARG A 99 -2.49 5.48 16.52
N GLU A 100 -2.41 4.74 17.63
CA GLU A 100 -1.19 4.45 18.39
C GLU A 100 -0.40 3.25 17.82
N THR A 101 -0.98 2.46 16.91
CA THR A 101 -0.32 1.27 16.31
C THR A 101 0.58 1.58 15.13
N ALA A 102 0.44 2.76 14.51
CA ALA A 102 1.31 3.17 13.43
C ALA A 102 2.69 3.53 14.00
N ASP A 103 3.65 2.62 13.86
CA ASP A 103 5.05 2.87 14.19
C ASP A 103 5.60 4.08 13.41
N GLY A 104 5.73 5.21 14.13
CA GLY A 104 6.62 6.33 13.84
C GLY A 104 6.47 7.07 12.50
N PRO A 105 7.11 8.26 12.38
CA PRO A 105 7.13 9.00 11.13
C PRO A 105 7.90 8.19 10.07
N ASP A 106 7.33 8.12 8.86
CA ASP A 106 7.85 7.39 7.71
C ASP A 106 9.32 7.77 7.42
N SER A 107 10.24 7.00 7.97
CA SER A 107 11.68 7.25 7.90
C SER A 107 12.23 6.57 6.65
N GLY A 108 11.88 7.05 5.46
CA GLY A 108 12.59 6.64 4.26
C GLY A 108 11.84 6.64 2.93
N GLY A 109 11.09 7.68 2.60
CA GLY A 109 10.83 8.05 1.21
C GLY A 109 9.69 7.30 0.50
N SER A 110 8.76 6.68 1.23
CA SER A 110 7.50 6.22 0.64
C SER A 110 6.56 7.40 0.39
N PRO A 111 5.84 7.47 -0.74
CA PRO A 111 4.79 8.46 -0.94
C PRO A 111 3.55 8.16 -0.07
N PHE A 112 3.44 6.93 0.43
CA PHE A 112 2.33 6.51 1.30
C PHE A 112 2.67 6.76 2.77
N THR A 113 1.79 7.50 3.46
CA THR A 113 1.83 7.75 4.90
C THR A 113 1.16 6.60 5.66
N PRO A 114 1.79 6.04 6.70
CA PRO A 114 1.15 5.03 7.55
C PRO A 114 -0.11 5.55 8.26
N VAL A 115 -1.18 4.75 8.24
CA VAL A 115 -2.46 5.04 8.92
C VAL A 115 -2.55 4.21 10.21
N TYR A 116 -2.44 2.88 10.11
CA TYR A 116 -2.35 1.94 11.24
C TYR A 116 -1.68 0.63 10.81
N GLU A 117 -1.21 -0.17 11.77
CA GLU A 117 -0.59 -1.48 11.55
C GLU A 117 -1.00 -2.46 12.67
N LEU A 118 -1.60 -3.58 12.31
CA LEU A 118 -2.03 -4.65 13.21
C LEU A 118 -1.29 -5.95 12.86
N ASP A 119 -1.49 -6.99 13.66
CA ASP A 119 -0.82 -8.30 13.48
C ASP A 119 -1.22 -9.03 12.19
N ASN A 120 -2.33 -8.66 11.54
CA ASN A 120 -2.83 -9.30 10.33
C ASN A 120 -3.26 -8.34 9.22
N GLU A 121 -3.23 -7.03 9.45
CA GLU A 121 -3.51 -6.03 8.42
C GLU A 121 -2.78 -4.70 8.67
N SER A 122 -2.49 -3.95 7.63
CA SER A 122 -1.95 -2.59 7.73
C SER A 122 -2.56 -1.69 6.67
N VAL A 123 -2.71 -0.41 6.98
CA VAL A 123 -3.24 0.59 6.04
C VAL A 123 -2.26 1.74 5.91
N ARG A 124 -2.01 2.12 4.66
CA ARG A 124 -1.22 3.31 4.32
C ARG A 124 -2.02 4.15 3.34
N GLU A 125 -1.89 5.46 3.41
CA GLU A 125 -2.63 6.39 2.56
C GLU A 125 -1.73 7.29 1.72
N LEU A 126 -2.23 7.66 0.56
CA LEU A 126 -1.64 8.65 -0.34
C LEU A 126 -2.78 9.51 -0.84
N ALA A 127 -2.74 10.82 -0.61
CA ALA A 127 -3.67 11.73 -1.27
C ALA A 127 -2.95 12.75 -2.13
N ASN A 128 -3.55 13.01 -3.28
CA ASN A 128 -3.14 14.06 -4.19
C ASN A 128 -4.40 14.78 -4.74
N LYS A 129 -4.19 15.67 -5.70
CA LYS A 129 -5.27 16.47 -6.29
C LYS A 129 -6.34 15.64 -7.00
N THR A 130 -5.98 14.50 -7.59
CA THR A 130 -6.89 13.69 -8.42
C THR A 130 -7.52 12.54 -7.66
N VAL A 131 -6.86 12.00 -6.64
CA VAL A 131 -7.34 10.82 -5.90
C VAL A 131 -6.80 10.78 -4.47
N HIS A 132 -7.63 10.29 -3.54
CA HIS A 132 -7.20 9.78 -2.25
C HIS A 132 -7.17 8.26 -2.35
N THR A 133 -6.01 7.66 -2.14
CA THR A 133 -5.75 6.23 -2.27
C THR A 133 -5.35 5.66 -0.92
N LEU A 134 -5.89 4.49 -0.59
CA LEU A 134 -5.45 3.65 0.51
C LEU A 134 -4.85 2.38 -0.07
N MET A 135 -3.72 1.98 0.47
CA MET A 135 -3.16 0.66 0.30
C MET A 135 -3.43 -0.11 1.58
N HIS A 136 -4.37 -1.05 1.50
CA HIS A 136 -4.61 -2.06 2.53
C HIS A 136 -3.74 -3.28 2.24
N LEU A 137 -3.03 -3.76 3.24
CA LEU A 137 -2.31 -5.03 3.22
C LEU A 137 -2.97 -5.94 4.24
N GLY A 138 -3.37 -7.14 3.84
CA GLY A 138 -3.95 -8.17 4.70
C GLY A 138 -3.17 -9.47 4.62
N TRP A 139 -3.10 -10.17 5.74
CA TRP A 139 -2.47 -11.48 5.87
C TRP A 139 -3.56 -12.55 5.88
N VAL A 140 -3.56 -13.42 4.87
CA VAL A 140 -4.64 -14.40 4.68
C VAL A 140 -4.08 -15.78 4.46
N LEU A 141 -4.72 -16.81 5.03
CA LEU A 141 -4.41 -18.20 4.74
C LEU A 141 -4.75 -18.51 3.26
N SER A 142 -3.77 -18.97 2.50
CA SER A 142 -3.93 -19.41 1.12
C SER A 142 -4.46 -20.85 1.05
N SER A 143 -4.97 -21.24 -0.12
CA SER A 143 -5.39 -22.62 -0.40
C SER A 143 -4.26 -23.64 -0.23
N ASP A 144 -3.01 -23.19 -0.40
CA ASP A 144 -1.83 -24.04 -0.36
C ASP A 144 -1.35 -24.30 1.09
N GLY A 145 -2.04 -23.76 2.10
CA GLY A 145 -1.72 -23.92 3.53
C GLY A 145 -0.75 -22.89 4.09
N ASP A 146 -0.02 -22.18 3.22
CA ASP A 146 0.79 -21.02 3.59
C ASP A 146 -0.07 -19.77 3.75
N HIS A 147 0.36 -18.82 4.58
CA HIS A 147 -0.20 -17.47 4.52
C HIS A 147 0.33 -16.72 3.30
N GLU A 148 -0.46 -15.79 2.78
CA GLU A 148 -0.10 -14.89 1.70
C GLU A 148 -0.39 -13.43 2.04
N LEU A 149 0.42 -12.54 1.47
CA LEU A 149 0.13 -11.12 1.51
C LEU A 149 -0.91 -10.80 0.43
N ARG A 150 -2.01 -10.17 0.83
CA ARG A 150 -2.98 -9.56 -0.09
C ARG A 150 -2.92 -8.06 0.02
N MET A 151 -2.85 -7.37 -1.11
CA MET A 151 -2.98 -5.92 -1.20
C MET A 151 -4.32 -5.57 -1.83
N ALA A 152 -5.08 -4.70 -1.18
CA ALA A 152 -6.21 -4.00 -1.75
C ALA A 152 -5.87 -2.52 -1.94
N VAL A 153 -6.08 -2.00 -3.14
CA VAL A 153 -5.99 -0.57 -3.45
C VAL A 153 -7.40 -0.02 -3.39
N LEU A 154 -7.68 0.83 -2.41
CA LEU A 154 -8.95 1.54 -2.31
C LEU A 154 -8.75 2.98 -2.78
N VAL A 155 -9.70 3.51 -3.54
CA VAL A 155 -9.61 4.85 -4.12
C VAL A 155 -10.87 5.65 -3.89
N LYS A 156 -10.68 6.94 -3.68
CA LYS A 156 -11.71 7.95 -3.70
C LYS A 156 -11.32 9.01 -4.73
N PRO A 157 -11.77 8.87 -5.99
CA PRO A 157 -11.43 9.80 -7.05
C PRO A 157 -12.07 11.17 -6.81
N ASN A 158 -11.31 12.24 -7.06
CA ASN A 158 -11.82 13.61 -6.95
C ASN A 158 -12.59 14.00 -8.22
N GLY A 159 -13.89 13.74 -8.21
CA GLY A 159 -14.81 14.09 -9.30
C GLY A 159 -14.51 13.35 -10.62
N ARG A 160 -15.02 13.89 -11.73
CA ARG A 160 -14.85 13.27 -13.06
C ARG A 160 -13.39 13.23 -13.51
N LEU A 161 -12.60 14.22 -13.12
CA LEU A 161 -11.18 14.32 -13.44
C LEU A 161 -10.38 13.19 -12.78
N GLY A 162 -10.64 12.93 -11.49
CA GLY A 162 -10.02 11.81 -10.77
C GLY A 162 -10.30 10.46 -11.42
N ARG A 163 -11.56 10.24 -11.85
CA ARG A 163 -11.94 9.01 -12.56
C ARG A 163 -11.21 8.84 -13.89
N LEU A 164 -11.13 9.90 -14.70
CA LEU A 164 -10.37 9.87 -15.95
C LEU A 164 -8.88 9.59 -15.70
N TYR A 165 -8.29 10.23 -14.68
CA TYR A 165 -6.92 9.98 -14.29
C TYR A 165 -6.68 8.51 -13.92
N MET A 166 -7.55 7.92 -13.11
CA MET A 166 -7.47 6.50 -12.72
C MET A 166 -7.51 5.57 -13.94
N ALA A 167 -8.39 5.84 -14.89
CA ALA A 167 -8.48 5.08 -16.14
C ALA A 167 -7.21 5.20 -17.00
N LEU A 168 -6.63 6.40 -17.12
CA LEU A 168 -5.42 6.63 -17.90
C LEU A 168 -4.18 5.93 -17.34
N ILE A 169 -4.06 5.83 -16.02
CA ILE A 169 -2.92 5.18 -15.38
C ILE A 169 -3.09 3.65 -15.25
N ALA A 170 -4.30 3.13 -15.42
CA ALA A 170 -4.60 1.72 -15.21
C ALA A 170 -3.70 0.77 -16.03
N PRO A 171 -3.43 1.00 -17.33
CA PRO A 171 -2.54 0.13 -18.11
C PRO A 171 -1.12 0.06 -17.52
N PHE A 172 -0.56 1.20 -17.11
CA PHE A 172 0.77 1.24 -16.49
C PHE A 172 0.79 0.54 -15.15
N ARG A 173 -0.29 0.68 -14.38
CA ARG A 173 -0.45 0.01 -13.09
C ARG A 173 -0.42 -1.51 -13.26
N TYR A 174 -1.16 -2.03 -14.23
CA TYR A 174 -1.24 -3.48 -14.51
C TYR A 174 -0.02 -4.07 -15.18
N LEU A 175 0.57 -3.36 -16.15
CA LEU A 175 1.65 -3.90 -16.98
C LEU A 175 3.05 -3.68 -16.38
N ILE A 176 3.21 -2.65 -15.54
CA ILE A 176 4.53 -2.24 -15.06
C ILE A 176 4.59 -2.28 -13.53
N VAL A 177 3.65 -1.59 -12.85
CA VAL A 177 3.74 -1.38 -11.40
C VAL A 177 3.48 -2.66 -10.62
N TYR A 178 2.33 -3.29 -10.79
CA TYR A 178 1.98 -4.49 -10.03
C TYR A 178 2.93 -5.68 -10.29
N PRO A 179 3.37 -5.96 -11.53
CA PRO A 179 4.38 -6.98 -11.78
C PRO A 179 5.72 -6.67 -11.10
N ALA A 180 6.17 -5.40 -11.12
CA ALA A 180 7.41 -5.00 -10.46
C ALA A 180 7.30 -5.12 -8.93
N LEU A 181 6.21 -4.65 -8.33
CA LEU A 181 5.93 -4.83 -6.91
C LEU A 181 5.87 -6.31 -6.52
N THR A 182 5.27 -7.14 -7.37
CA THR A 182 5.20 -8.59 -7.14
C THR A 182 6.59 -9.19 -7.03
N ARG A 183 7.45 -8.94 -8.02
CA ARG A 183 8.84 -9.44 -8.01
C ARG A 183 9.62 -8.93 -6.81
N GLN A 184 9.41 -7.67 -6.42
CA GLN A 184 10.11 -7.04 -5.31
C GLN A 184 9.71 -7.65 -3.97
N TRP A 185 8.41 -7.74 -3.68
CA TRP A 185 7.92 -8.20 -2.38
C TRP A 185 8.08 -9.69 -2.18
N GLU A 186 7.84 -10.50 -3.22
CA GLU A 186 8.11 -11.94 -3.14
C GLU A 186 9.61 -12.25 -3.02
N ARG A 187 10.49 -11.38 -3.55
CA ARG A 187 11.93 -11.46 -3.33
C ARG A 187 12.28 -11.06 -1.89
N ALA A 188 11.75 -9.95 -1.40
CA ALA A 188 11.98 -9.50 -0.03
C ALA A 188 11.58 -10.58 0.99
N TRP A 189 10.46 -11.27 0.76
CA TRP A 189 10.09 -12.42 1.58
C TRP A 189 11.11 -13.56 1.52
N ARG A 190 11.57 -13.95 0.33
CA ARG A 190 12.57 -15.03 0.17
C ARG A 190 13.91 -14.68 0.81
N ASP A 191 14.31 -13.42 0.71
CA ASP A 191 15.58 -12.93 1.22
C ASP A 191 15.47 -12.42 2.68
N ARG A 192 14.33 -12.62 3.34
CA ARG A 192 14.05 -12.07 4.69
C ARG A 192 15.10 -12.44 5.74
N ALA A 193 15.69 -13.63 5.65
CA ALA A 193 16.74 -14.06 6.58
C ALA A 193 18.05 -13.25 6.42
N LEU A 194 18.32 -12.74 5.22
CA LEU A 194 19.44 -11.85 4.93
C LEU A 194 19.12 -10.39 5.29
N LEU A 195 17.88 -9.96 5.02
CA LEU A 195 17.42 -8.59 5.29
C LEU A 195 17.19 -8.31 6.78
N LEU A 196 16.81 -9.34 7.54
CA LEU A 196 16.50 -9.27 8.97
C LEU A 196 17.40 -10.26 9.73
N PRO A 197 18.73 -10.03 9.78
CA PRO A 197 19.63 -10.92 10.50
C PRO A 197 19.24 -10.96 11.98
N LYS A 198 19.09 -12.17 12.54
CA LYS A 198 18.86 -12.35 13.98
C LYS A 198 20.05 -11.76 14.75
N GLY A 199 19.84 -10.66 15.48
CA GLY A 199 20.84 -10.20 16.46
C GLY A 199 21.13 -8.71 16.59
N THR A 200 20.17 -7.80 16.42
CA THR A 200 20.24 -6.52 17.15
C THR A 200 19.34 -6.63 18.36
N SER A 201 19.84 -7.28 19.41
CA SER A 201 19.24 -7.20 20.74
C SER A 201 19.11 -5.71 21.12
N PRO A 202 17.99 -5.25 21.72
CA PRO A 202 18.03 -4.00 22.45
C PRO A 202 19.09 -4.17 23.55
N GLN A 203 20.11 -3.32 23.53
CA GLN A 203 20.97 -3.13 24.69
C GLN A 203 20.09 -2.70 25.88
N PRO A 204 20.40 -3.17 27.10
CA PRO A 204 19.63 -2.84 28.30
C PRO A 204 19.58 -1.33 28.60
#